data_AF-A0A090FJJ2-F1
#
_entry.id   AF-A0A090FJJ2-F1
#
_cell.length_a   1.000
_cell.length_b   1.000
_cell.length_c   1.000
_cell.angle_alpha   90.00
_cell.angle_beta   90.00
_cell.angle_gamma   90.00
#
_symmetry.space_group_name_H-M   'P 1'
#
loop_
_entity.id
_entity.type
_entity.pdbx_description
1 polymer ?
#
loop_
_entity_poly.entity_id
_entity_poly.type
_entity_poly.pdbx_seq_one_letter_code
_entity_poly.pdbx_strand_id
1 'polypeptide(L)'
;MMAAKARLFGDQEMAARIVEAGSPKQAKELGRKVKGFDGALWDREKSGIVAEGSFQKFSQNKDLGAFLLGTGDKVLVEASPVDRIWGIGLAADDEKAANPLLWRGENLLGFALMQARDRLRGKATKP
;
A
#
# COMPACT_ATOMS: atom_id res chain seq x y z
N MET A 1 -4.66 -6.39 -2.12
CA MET A 1 -3.47 -6.69 -1.28
C MET A 1 -3.46 -8.12 -0.76
N MET A 2 -4.32 -8.52 0.20
CA MET A 2 -4.21 -9.85 0.84
C MET A 2 -4.43 -11.03 -0.13
N ALA A 3 -5.34 -10.92 -1.10
CA ALA A 3 -5.50 -11.97 -2.12
C ALA A 3 -4.27 -12.09 -3.03
N ALA A 4 -3.63 -10.96 -3.36
CA ALA A 4 -2.39 -10.95 -4.13
C ALA A 4 -1.22 -11.56 -3.33
N LYS A 5 -1.16 -11.33 -2.02
CA LYS A 5 -0.23 -12.04 -1.13
C LYS A 5 -0.43 -13.56 -1.21
N ALA A 6 -1.67 -14.03 -1.13
CA ALA A 6 -1.96 -15.46 -1.25
C ALA A 6 -1.53 -16.03 -2.61
N ARG A 7 -1.82 -15.32 -3.71
CA ARG A 7 -1.38 -15.70 -5.07
C ARG A 7 0.14 -15.74 -5.20
N LEU A 8 0.86 -14.79 -4.59
CA LEU A 8 2.33 -14.75 -4.60
C LEU A 8 2.95 -16.03 -4.02
N PHE A 9 2.33 -16.59 -2.99
CA PHE A 9 2.79 -17.83 -2.34
C PHE A 9 2.08 -19.09 -2.85
N GLY A 10 1.36 -19.00 -3.98
CA GLY A 10 0.68 -20.14 -4.60
C GLY A 10 -0.58 -20.63 -3.85
N ASP A 11 -1.04 -19.92 -2.82
CA ASP A 11 -2.20 -20.29 -1.99
C ASP A 11 -3.51 -19.81 -2.63
N GLN A 12 -3.92 -20.49 -3.72
CA GLN A 12 -5.11 -20.11 -4.50
C GLN A 12 -6.41 -20.26 -3.70
N GLU A 13 -6.50 -21.28 -2.83
CA GLU A 13 -7.65 -21.48 -1.94
C GLU A 13 -7.81 -20.28 -1.00
N MET A 14 -6.72 -19.85 -0.35
CA MET A 14 -6.77 -18.67 0.52
C MET A 14 -7.03 -17.39 -0.28
N ALA A 15 -6.51 -17.27 -1.51
CA ALA A 15 -6.80 -16.14 -2.37
C ALA A 15 -8.29 -15.98 -2.66
N ALA A 16 -8.98 -17.08 -3.00
CA ALA A 16 -10.42 -17.10 -3.24
C ALA A 16 -11.19 -16.67 -1.98
N ARG A 17 -10.87 -17.26 -0.82
CA ARG A 17 -11.49 -16.91 0.47
C ARG A 17 -11.29 -15.45 0.86
N ILE A 18 -10.12 -14.87 0.55
CA ILE A 18 -9.85 -13.47 0.82
C ILE A 18 -10.67 -12.55 -0.09
N VAL A 19 -10.88 -12.92 -1.36
CA VAL A 19 -11.72 -12.15 -2.29
C VAL A 19 -13.18 -12.13 -1.81
N GLU A 20 -13.66 -13.22 -1.23
CA GLU A 20 -15.02 -13.36 -0.69
C GLU A 20 -15.18 -12.75 0.71
N ALA A 21 -14.11 -12.22 1.31
CA ALA A 21 -14.19 -11.64 2.65
C ALA A 21 -15.11 -10.41 2.67
N GLY A 22 -16.09 -10.41 3.57
CA GLY A 22 -17.09 -9.34 3.70
C GLY A 22 -16.55 -8.06 4.36
N SER A 23 -15.30 -8.06 4.84
CA SER A 23 -14.69 -6.87 5.42
C SER A 23 -13.15 -6.82 5.27
N PRO A 24 -12.55 -5.63 5.30
CA PRO A 24 -11.09 -5.47 5.33
C PRO A 24 -10.43 -6.18 6.51
N LYS A 25 -11.10 -6.20 7.68
CA LYS A 25 -10.61 -6.90 8.88
C LYS A 25 -10.51 -8.40 8.63
N GLN A 26 -11.58 -9.01 8.10
CA GLN A 26 -11.60 -10.43 7.76
C GLN A 26 -10.55 -10.78 6.69
N ALA A 27 -10.43 -9.96 5.64
CA ALA A 27 -9.40 -10.15 4.62
C ALA A 27 -7.98 -10.12 5.20
N LYS A 28 -7.71 -9.23 6.17
CA LYS A 28 -6.43 -9.14 6.88
C LYS A 28 -6.17 -10.36 7.76
N GLU A 29 -7.19 -10.85 8.48
CA GLU A 29 -7.09 -12.07 9.28
C GLU A 29 -6.81 -13.31 8.43
N LEU A 30 -7.47 -13.45 7.28
CA LEU A 30 -7.19 -14.51 6.31
C LEU A 30 -5.78 -14.37 5.71
N GLY A 31 -5.35 -13.15 5.37
CA GLY A 31 -4.02 -12.88 4.84
C GLY A 31 -2.85 -13.20 5.80
N ARG A 32 -3.12 -13.33 7.11
CA ARG A 32 -2.17 -13.85 8.11
C ARG A 32 -2.03 -15.37 8.09
N LYS A 33 -3.00 -16.07 7.50
CA LYS A 33 -3.07 -17.54 7.43
C LYS A 33 -2.59 -18.11 6.08
N VAL A 34 -2.10 -17.26 5.18
CA VAL A 34 -1.54 -17.66 3.89
C VAL A 34 -0.38 -18.62 4.09
N LYS A 35 -0.46 -19.78 3.44
CA LYS A 35 0.58 -20.81 3.47
C LYS A 35 1.80 -20.40 2.64
N GLY A 36 2.96 -20.98 2.94
CA GLY A 36 4.18 -20.77 2.15
C GLY A 36 4.76 -19.35 2.25
N PHE A 37 4.43 -18.60 3.31
CA PHE A 37 4.93 -17.24 3.49
C PHE A 37 6.45 -17.20 3.61
N ASP A 38 7.07 -16.47 2.69
CA ASP A 38 8.48 -16.08 2.71
C ASP A 38 8.57 -14.57 2.92
N GLY A 39 9.24 -14.15 3.99
CA GLY A 39 9.39 -12.74 4.35
C GLY A 39 10.23 -11.94 3.36
N ALA A 40 11.31 -12.53 2.83
CA ALA A 40 12.19 -11.85 1.88
C ALA A 40 11.50 -11.66 0.52
N LEU A 41 10.79 -12.69 0.06
CA LEU A 41 9.94 -12.59 -1.12
C LEU A 41 8.83 -11.56 -0.90
N TRP A 42 8.19 -11.56 0.27
CA TRP A 42 7.16 -10.57 0.58
C TRP A 42 7.71 -9.15 0.57
N ASP A 43 8.85 -8.90 1.20
CA ASP A 43 9.44 -7.58 1.31
C ASP A 43 9.82 -7.02 -0.05
N ARG A 44 10.26 -7.87 -0.98
CA ARG A 44 10.54 -7.48 -2.37
C ARG A 44 9.27 -7.10 -3.15
N GLU A 45 8.18 -7.83 -2.96
CA GLU A 45 6.99 -7.73 -3.82
C GLU A 45 5.87 -6.84 -3.24
N LYS A 46 5.81 -6.66 -1.91
CA LYS A 46 4.69 -6.01 -1.21
C LYS A 46 4.37 -4.61 -1.73
N SER A 47 5.42 -3.83 -2.03
CA SER A 47 5.28 -2.44 -2.48
C SER A 47 4.59 -2.37 -3.85
N GLY A 48 5.01 -3.21 -4.81
CA GLY A 48 4.39 -3.30 -6.13
C GLY A 48 2.93 -3.75 -6.05
N ILE A 49 2.63 -4.74 -5.21
CA ILE A 49 1.26 -5.23 -4.98
C ILE A 49 0.35 -4.13 -4.42
N VAL A 50 0.85 -3.30 -3.49
CA VAL A 50 0.06 -2.20 -2.91
C VAL A 50 -0.07 -1.03 -3.87
N ALA A 51 0.97 -0.71 -4.65
CA ALA A 51 0.89 0.29 -5.72
C ALA A 51 -0.15 -0.09 -6.78
N GLU A 52 -0.15 -1.35 -7.24
CA GLU A 52 -1.16 -1.85 -8.19
C GLU A 52 -2.57 -1.79 -7.59
N GLY A 53 -2.75 -2.28 -6.36
CA GLY A 53 -4.05 -2.20 -5.68
C GLY A 53 -4.54 -0.76 -5.50
N SER A 54 -3.62 0.17 -5.22
CA SER A 54 -3.92 1.59 -5.11
C SER A 54 -4.34 2.15 -6.46
N PHE A 55 -3.59 1.90 -7.53
CA PHE A 55 -3.96 2.32 -8.88
C PHE A 55 -5.34 1.83 -9.28
N GLN A 56 -5.65 0.54 -9.07
CA GLN A 56 -6.97 -0.02 -9.37
C GLN A 56 -8.08 0.67 -8.56
N LYS A 57 -7.88 0.88 -7.25
CA LYS A 57 -8.84 1.60 -6.39
C LYS A 57 -9.14 3.01 -6.92
N PHE A 58 -8.11 3.76 -7.24
CA PHE A 58 -8.23 5.17 -7.62
C PHE A 58 -8.60 5.38 -9.10
N SER A 59 -8.35 4.40 -9.99
CA SER A 59 -8.79 4.45 -11.39
C SER A 59 -10.27 4.08 -11.55
N GLN A 60 -10.78 3.14 -10.76
CA GLN A 60 -12.17 2.69 -10.84
C GLN A 60 -13.16 3.67 -10.22
N ASN A 61 -12.72 4.49 -9.26
CA ASN A 61 -13.56 5.46 -8.58
C ASN A 61 -13.11 6.89 -8.92
N LYS A 62 -13.93 7.61 -9.71
CA LYS A 62 -13.60 8.95 -10.22
C LYS A 62 -13.35 9.97 -9.11
N ASP A 63 -14.15 9.97 -8.05
CA ASP A 63 -14.03 10.95 -6.97
C ASP A 63 -12.76 10.72 -6.16
N LEU A 64 -12.45 9.46 -5.84
CA LEU A 64 -11.19 9.11 -5.20
C LEU A 64 -10.00 9.44 -6.11
N GLY A 65 -10.09 9.11 -7.40
CA GLY A 65 -9.06 9.43 -8.38
C GLY A 65 -8.77 10.93 -8.46
N ALA A 66 -9.82 11.76 -8.53
CA ALA A 66 -9.71 13.21 -8.50
C ALA A 66 -9.08 13.71 -7.19
N PHE A 67 -9.44 13.14 -6.05
CA PHE A 67 -8.84 13.45 -4.76
C PHE A 67 -7.34 13.18 -4.75
N LEU A 68 -6.92 11.99 -5.21
CA LEU A 68 -5.50 11.63 -5.26
C LEU A 68 -4.72 12.53 -6.23
N LEU A 69 -5.29 12.85 -7.40
CA LEU A 69 -4.68 13.77 -8.37
C LEU A 69 -4.54 15.20 -7.81
N GLY A 70 -5.54 15.64 -7.03
CA GLY A 70 -5.57 16.94 -6.36
C GLY A 70 -4.48 17.14 -5.31
N THR A 71 -3.78 16.07 -4.90
CA THR A 71 -2.60 16.19 -4.03
C THR A 71 -1.39 16.85 -4.74
N GLY A 72 -1.46 17.06 -6.06
CA GLY A 72 -0.41 17.73 -6.82
C GLY A 72 0.88 16.93 -6.78
N ASP A 73 2.01 17.59 -6.55
CA ASP A 73 3.32 16.93 -6.44
C ASP A 73 3.80 16.82 -4.98
N LYS A 74 2.88 16.98 -4.02
CA LYS A 74 3.19 16.81 -2.59
C LYS A 74 3.64 15.38 -2.32
N VAL A 75 4.59 15.24 -1.39
CA VAL A 75 4.97 13.97 -0.79
C VAL A 75 3.84 13.53 0.13
N LEU A 76 3.31 12.33 -0.12
CA LEU A 76 2.25 11.74 0.70
C LEU A 76 2.87 10.90 1.82
N VAL A 77 2.33 11.04 3.02
CA VAL A 77 2.92 10.47 4.23
C VAL A 77 1.85 9.85 5.11
N GLU A 78 2.04 8.58 5.48
CA GLU A 78 1.23 7.93 6.51
C GLU A 78 1.86 8.20 7.88
N ALA A 79 1.34 9.22 8.57
CA ALA A 79 1.83 9.67 9.88
C ALA A 79 1.28 8.83 11.02
N SER A 80 1.77 7.59 11.10
CA SER A 80 1.43 6.62 12.14
C SER A 80 2.64 6.32 13.03
N PRO A 81 2.57 6.54 14.36
CA PRO A 81 3.67 6.24 15.28
C PRO A 81 3.90 4.73 15.48
N VAL A 82 2.91 3.91 15.15
CA VAL A 82 2.92 2.45 15.35
C VAL A 82 3.17 1.67 14.06
N ASP A 83 3.29 2.34 12.91
CA ASP A 83 3.61 1.72 11.62
C ASP A 83 4.90 2.29 11.06
N ARG A 84 5.96 1.47 11.08
CA ARG A 84 7.28 1.81 10.54
C ARG A 84 7.53 1.26 9.13
N ILE A 85 6.61 0.48 8.58
CA ILE A 85 6.76 -0.10 7.24
C ILE A 85 5.93 0.73 6.26
N TRP A 86 4.63 0.84 6.51
CA TRP A 86 3.75 1.59 5.64
C TRP A 86 3.72 3.08 5.99
N GLY A 87 4.02 3.42 7.25
CA GLY A 87 4.11 4.79 7.75
C GLY A 87 5.53 5.25 8.12
N ILE A 88 5.61 6.47 8.62
CA ILE A 88 6.87 7.13 9.01
C ILE A 88 7.31 6.86 10.45
N GLY A 89 6.53 6.10 11.22
CA GLY A 89 6.85 5.81 12.62
C GLY A 89 6.78 7.04 13.54
N LEU A 90 6.06 8.09 13.14
CA LEU A 90 5.86 9.35 13.88
C LEU A 90 4.39 9.75 13.80
N ALA A 91 3.89 10.46 14.82
CA ALA A 91 2.56 11.05 14.80
C ALA A 91 2.51 12.27 13.85
N ALA A 92 1.31 12.65 13.42
CA ALA A 92 1.14 13.76 12.47
C ALA A 92 1.56 15.13 13.03
N ASP A 93 1.51 15.29 14.35
CA ASP A 93 1.88 16.49 15.10
C ASP A 93 3.32 16.48 15.61
N ASP A 94 4.10 15.42 15.35
CA ASP A 94 5.53 15.39 15.65
C ASP A 94 6.27 16.32 14.67
N GLU A 95 7.06 17.26 15.20
CA GLU A 95 7.83 18.23 14.40
C GLU A 95 8.75 17.55 13.37
N LYS A 96 9.19 16.31 13.65
CA LYS A 96 10.06 15.52 12.75
C LYS A 96 9.29 14.95 11.56
N ALA A 97 7.97 14.89 11.59
CA ALA A 97 7.15 14.31 10.53
C ALA A 97 7.32 15.05 9.19
N ALA A 98 7.62 16.35 9.23
CA ALA A 98 7.85 17.16 8.04
C ALA A 98 9.23 16.94 7.38
N ASN A 99 10.17 16.25 8.06
CA ASN A 99 11.52 16.02 7.55
C ASN A 99 11.76 14.53 7.26
N PRO A 100 11.85 14.12 5.98
CA PRO A 100 12.10 12.72 5.61
C PRO A 100 13.37 12.10 6.20
N LEU A 101 14.39 12.92 6.49
CA LEU A 101 15.64 12.45 7.10
C LEU A 101 15.48 12.06 8.58
N LEU A 102 14.38 12.46 9.21
CA LEU A 102 14.09 12.18 10.62
C LEU A 102 13.00 11.12 10.80
N TRP A 103 12.45 10.59 9.70
CA TRP A 103 11.48 9.51 9.75
C TRP A 103 12.08 8.25 10.35
N ARG A 104 11.24 7.50 11.07
CA ARG A 104 11.60 6.24 11.72
C ARG A 104 10.95 5.04 11.05
N GLY A 105 10.40 5.25 9.86
CA GLY A 105 9.71 4.27 9.05
C GLY A 105 9.84 4.54 7.56
N GLU A 106 9.45 3.55 6.76
CA GLU A 106 9.71 3.50 5.33
C GLU A 106 8.66 4.25 4.48
N ASN A 107 7.50 4.62 5.05
CA ASN A 107 6.41 5.31 4.33
C ASN A 107 5.98 4.63 3.01
N LEU A 108 6.01 3.30 2.95
CA LEU A 108 5.72 2.56 1.71
C LEU A 108 4.31 2.85 1.15
N LEU A 109 3.34 3.20 2.01
CA LEU A 109 1.98 3.54 1.56
C LEU A 109 1.97 4.88 0.82
N GLY A 110 2.64 5.89 1.38
CA GLY A 110 2.79 7.18 0.74
C GLY A 110 3.41 7.05 -0.65
N PHE A 111 4.48 6.26 -0.77
CA PHE A 111 5.12 5.98 -2.05
C PHE A 111 4.21 5.22 -3.02
N ALA A 112 3.48 4.20 -2.56
CA ALA A 112 2.53 3.46 -3.40
C ALA A 112 1.40 4.36 -3.94
N LEU A 113 0.89 5.29 -3.14
CA LEU A 113 -0.12 6.27 -3.56
C LEU A 113 0.43 7.25 -4.58
N MET A 114 1.67 7.72 -4.42
CA MET A 114 2.33 8.59 -5.39
C MET A 114 2.59 7.88 -6.71
N GLN A 115 3.01 6.62 -6.70
CA GLN A 115 3.14 5.80 -7.92
C GLN A 115 1.78 5.63 -8.63
N ALA A 116 0.72 5.34 -7.88
CA ALA A 116 -0.63 5.26 -8.43
C ALA A 116 -1.08 6.60 -9.04
N ARG A 117 -0.80 7.73 -8.38
CA ARG A 117 -1.07 9.08 -8.88
C ARG A 117 -0.36 9.34 -10.21
N ASP A 118 0.92 8.98 -10.30
CA ASP A 118 1.71 9.20 -11.52
C ASP A 118 1.21 8.32 -12.68
N ARG A 119 0.83 7.07 -12.41
CA ARG A 119 0.17 6.21 -13.40
C ARG A 119 -1.16 6.77 -13.89
N LEU A 120 -1.99 7.32 -13.00
CA LEU A 120 -3.25 7.96 -13.38
C LEU A 120 -3.05 9.20 -14.26
N ARG A 121 -1.91 9.90 -14.12
CA ARG A 121 -1.52 11.02 -14.98
C ARG A 121 -1.02 10.58 -16.36
N GLY A 122 -0.81 9.28 -16.58
CA GLY A 122 -0.13 8.77 -17.77
C GLY A 122 1.37 9.02 -17.77
N LYS A 123 1.98 9.33 -16.61
CA LYS A 123 3.44 9.38 -16.50
C LYS A 123 3.96 7.94 -16.48
N ALA A 124 4.88 7.62 -17.38
CA ALA A 124 5.59 6.33 -17.35
C ALA A 124 6.34 6.21 -16.01
N THR A 125 6.16 5.10 -15.30
CA THR A 125 7.02 4.74 -14.17
C THR A 125 8.43 4.56 -14.72
N LYS A 126 9.39 5.39 -14.27
CA LYS A 126 10.79 5.17 -14.60
C LYS A 126 11.20 3.76 -14.11
N PRO A 127 11.92 2.98 -14.94
CA PRO A 127 12.40 1.66 -14.57
C PRO A 127 13.34 1.70 -13.37
#